data_AF-A0AAW5WSQ8-F1
#
_entry.id   AF-A0AAW5WSQ8-F1
#
_cell.length_a   1.000
_cell.length_b   1.000
_cell.length_c   1.000
_cell.angle_alpha   90.00
_cell.angle_beta   90.00
_cell.angle_gamma   90.00
#
_symmetry.space_group_name_H-M   'P 1'
#
loop_
_entity.id
_entity.type
_entity.pdbx_description
1 polymer ?
#
loop_
_entity_poly.entity_id
_entity_poly.type
_entity_poly.pdbx_seq_one_letter_code
_entity_poly.pdbx_strand_id
1 'polypeptide(L)'
;MKRKRLSVAGLLTVALLLLTGCVRTTKSGKPYGLTYTYLAKPMQHLMEWLASHLGNNYGWAIIVIVVVVRTILLPVMFSQMKKSTIMQEKMAKIQPLLKDLQKKQREAKTPEEQAAVGAQMMAVYRENNVSLTGGIGCLPLLIQFPVFAALYAAIRYSADLYHATFMGIALGKPSILFAILSFVAYAVQSYLGLVGVPEEQKKQMKMAIWMSPFMTFFISLTSSAGLGLYFFIGGLFAILQTLMINAYRPRIRRQIAEENKKNPVKVPDALTTNNSASKATDNVSATIDQLKESAAPVSSATPKPSNRQRNAGKQHHHKNNN
;
A
#
# COMPACT_ATOMS: atom_id res chain seq x y z
N MET A 1 19.50 -4.10 10.19
CA MET A 1 19.37 -2.95 9.27
C MET A 1 19.91 -3.17 7.85
N LYS A 2 21.02 -3.91 7.65
CA LYS A 2 21.62 -4.14 6.33
C LYS A 2 20.69 -4.83 5.31
N ARG A 3 19.96 -5.89 5.69
CA ARG A 3 18.98 -6.57 4.79
C ARG A 3 17.83 -5.67 4.31
N LYS A 4 17.33 -4.76 5.16
CA LYS A 4 16.24 -3.83 4.79
C LYS A 4 16.72 -2.70 3.86
N ARG A 5 17.96 -2.22 4.03
CA ARG A 5 18.58 -1.24 3.13
C ARG A 5 18.88 -1.86 1.75
N LEU A 6 19.33 -3.12 1.73
CA LEU A 6 19.52 -3.87 0.47
C LEU A 6 18.20 -4.10 -0.28
N SER A 7 17.12 -4.41 0.45
CA SER A 7 15.80 -4.59 -0.18
C SER A 7 15.21 -3.28 -0.71
N VAL A 8 15.42 -2.15 -0.03
CA VAL A 8 14.94 -0.83 -0.49
C VAL A 8 15.74 -0.34 -1.68
N ALA A 9 17.07 -0.50 -1.66
CA ALA A 9 17.93 -0.19 -2.79
C ALA A 9 17.53 -1.01 -4.02
N GLY A 10 17.35 -2.34 -3.86
CA GLY A 10 16.89 -3.22 -4.94
C GLY A 10 15.50 -2.86 -5.47
N LEU A 11 14.56 -2.48 -4.61
CA LEU A 11 13.22 -2.04 -5.05
C LEU A 11 13.27 -0.73 -5.85
N LEU A 12 14.13 0.21 -5.44
CA LEU A 12 14.40 1.47 -6.16
C LEU A 12 15.10 1.21 -7.50
N THR A 13 16.05 0.27 -7.56
CA THR A 13 16.71 -0.08 -8.83
C THR A 13 15.73 -0.73 -9.79
N VAL A 14 14.86 -1.62 -9.30
CA VAL A 14 13.78 -2.23 -10.09
C VAL A 14 12.79 -1.17 -10.56
N ALA A 15 12.39 -0.22 -9.71
CA ALA A 15 11.50 0.88 -10.09
C ALA A 15 12.12 1.80 -11.16
N LEU A 16 13.42 2.12 -11.04
CA LEU A 16 14.17 2.90 -12.03
C LEU A 16 14.27 2.15 -13.37
N LEU A 17 14.53 0.84 -13.35
CA LEU A 17 14.57 0.01 -14.56
C LEU A 17 13.18 -0.09 -15.23
N LEU A 18 12.11 -0.17 -14.45
CA LEU A 18 10.74 -0.19 -14.95
C LEU A 18 10.33 1.16 -15.59
N LEU A 19 10.76 2.29 -15.02
CA LEU A 19 10.55 3.63 -15.59
C LEU A 19 11.35 3.84 -16.89
N THR A 20 12.48 3.17 -17.07
CA THR A 20 13.21 3.14 -18.35
C THR A 20 12.60 2.20 -19.40
N GLY A 21 11.52 1.49 -19.06
CA GLY A 21 10.95 0.40 -19.85
C GLY A 21 10.17 0.80 -21.11
N CYS A 22 10.02 2.09 -21.44
CA CYS A 22 9.34 2.48 -22.68
C CYS A 22 10.16 2.10 -23.93
N VAL A 23 9.50 1.50 -24.93
CA VAL A 23 10.14 1.22 -26.22
C VAL A 23 10.52 2.55 -26.88
N ARG A 24 11.80 2.69 -27.23
CA ARG A 24 12.30 3.88 -27.94
C ARG A 24 12.05 3.70 -29.43
N THR A 25 11.66 4.77 -30.12
CA THR A 25 11.45 4.77 -31.57
C THR A 25 12.38 5.76 -32.22
N THR A 26 12.97 5.40 -33.36
CA THR A 26 13.77 6.32 -34.15
C THR A 26 12.88 7.42 -34.73
N LYS A 27 13.49 8.48 -35.31
CA LYS A 27 12.75 9.50 -36.07
C LYS A 27 11.94 8.90 -37.24
N SER A 28 12.37 7.76 -37.76
CA SER A 28 11.68 6.98 -38.80
C SER A 28 10.63 5.99 -38.27
N GLY A 29 10.33 6.01 -36.97
CA GLY A 29 9.30 5.18 -36.35
C GLY A 29 9.71 3.73 -36.05
N LYS A 30 10.97 3.35 -36.33
CA LYS A 30 11.45 1.99 -36.06
C LYS A 30 11.74 1.79 -34.57
N PRO A 31 11.21 0.75 -33.92
CA PRO A 31 11.45 0.49 -32.50
C PRO A 31 12.86 -0.04 -32.24
N TYR A 32 13.48 0.40 -31.14
CA TYR A 32 14.81 -0.05 -30.71
C TYR A 32 15.00 0.12 -29.19
N GLY A 33 16.11 -0.39 -28.66
CA GLY A 33 16.48 -0.30 -27.24
C GLY A 33 16.19 -1.58 -26.45
N LEU A 34 16.56 -1.57 -25.16
CA LEU A 34 16.55 -2.76 -24.31
C LEU A 34 15.18 -3.44 -24.23
N THR A 35 14.11 -2.66 -24.01
CA THR A 35 12.74 -3.21 -23.96
C THR A 35 12.34 -3.86 -25.28
N TYR A 36 12.69 -3.26 -26.42
CA TYR A 36 12.35 -3.85 -27.71
C TYR A 36 13.12 -5.16 -27.94
N THR A 37 14.44 -5.14 -27.73
CA THR A 37 15.32 -6.28 -28.01
C THR A 37 15.07 -7.47 -27.08
N TYR A 38 14.85 -7.22 -25.78
CA TYR A 38 14.79 -8.29 -24.77
C TYR A 38 13.37 -8.63 -24.30
N LEU A 39 12.38 -7.75 -24.51
CA LEU A 39 10.99 -8.03 -24.17
C LEU A 39 10.12 -8.19 -25.43
N ALA A 40 10.09 -7.19 -26.32
CA ALA A 40 9.16 -7.16 -27.44
C ALA A 40 9.47 -8.23 -28.50
N LYS A 41 10.71 -8.28 -29.01
CA LYS A 41 11.10 -9.22 -30.07
C LYS A 41 10.96 -10.69 -29.66
N PRO A 42 11.40 -11.13 -28.45
CA PRO A 42 11.15 -12.50 -27.99
C PRO A 42 9.66 -12.80 -27.83
N MET A 43 8.87 -11.83 -27.34
CA MET A 43 7.42 -11.99 -27.24
C MET A 43 6.76 -12.14 -28.61
N GLN A 44 7.20 -11.39 -29.64
CA GLN A 44 6.73 -11.56 -31.02
C GLN A 44 6.99 -12.97 -31.55
N HIS A 45 8.24 -13.45 -31.41
CA HIS A 45 8.58 -14.82 -31.84
C HIS A 45 7.81 -15.89 -31.08
N LEU A 46 7.61 -15.72 -29.77
CA LEU A 46 6.79 -16.63 -28.97
C LEU A 46 5.33 -16.61 -29.45
N MET A 47 4.80 -15.44 -29.77
CA MET A 47 3.43 -15.26 -30.28
C MET A 47 3.26 -15.91 -31.65
N GLU A 48 4.20 -15.72 -32.57
CA GLU A 48 4.23 -16.36 -33.89
C GLU A 48 4.32 -17.88 -33.77
N TRP A 49 5.22 -18.38 -32.91
CA TRP A 49 5.36 -19.81 -32.66
C TRP A 49 4.10 -20.42 -32.06
N LEU A 50 3.45 -19.77 -31.09
CA LEU A 50 2.19 -20.25 -30.54
C LEU A 50 1.07 -20.19 -31.57
N ALA A 51 0.97 -19.09 -32.32
CA ALA A 51 -0.07 -18.92 -33.32
C ALA A 51 0.03 -19.99 -34.42
N SER A 52 1.23 -20.36 -34.87
CA SER A 52 1.41 -21.40 -35.89
C SER A 52 0.91 -22.78 -35.43
N HIS A 53 1.01 -23.09 -34.14
CA HIS A 53 0.46 -24.32 -33.55
C HIS A 53 -1.04 -24.23 -33.25
N LEU A 54 -1.61 -23.03 -33.22
CA LEU A 54 -3.01 -22.73 -32.88
C LEU A 54 -3.83 -22.26 -34.09
N GLY A 55 -3.46 -22.72 -35.29
CA GLY A 55 -4.18 -22.42 -36.53
C GLY A 55 -4.02 -20.99 -37.03
N ASN A 56 -2.83 -20.41 -36.87
CA ASN A 56 -2.49 -19.02 -37.21
C ASN A 56 -3.37 -17.97 -36.51
N ASN A 57 -3.81 -18.27 -35.28
CA ASN A 57 -4.67 -17.40 -34.50
C ASN A 57 -3.93 -16.80 -33.30
N TYR A 58 -3.58 -15.52 -33.43
CA TYR A 58 -2.89 -14.77 -32.38
C TYR A 58 -3.72 -14.56 -31.11
N GLY A 59 -5.05 -14.57 -31.17
CA GLY A 59 -5.90 -14.44 -29.98
C GLY A 59 -5.77 -15.65 -29.05
N TRP A 60 -5.75 -16.86 -29.60
CA TRP A 60 -5.50 -18.07 -28.82
C TRP A 60 -4.09 -18.07 -28.22
N ALA A 61 -3.10 -17.62 -29.00
CA ALA A 61 -1.74 -17.49 -28.50
C ALA A 61 -1.66 -16.50 -27.31
N ILE A 62 -2.40 -15.38 -27.33
CA ILE A 62 -2.49 -14.44 -26.20
C ILE A 62 -3.06 -15.16 -24.96
N ILE A 63 -4.18 -15.87 -25.12
CA ILE A 63 -4.84 -16.60 -24.04
C ILE A 63 -3.89 -17.62 -23.40
N VAL A 64 -3.18 -18.41 -24.22
CA VAL A 64 -2.21 -19.41 -23.74
C VAL A 64 -1.08 -18.75 -22.96
N ILE A 65 -0.51 -17.65 -23.45
CA ILE A 65 0.53 -16.91 -22.73
C ILE A 65 0.02 -16.47 -21.35
N VAL A 66 -1.19 -15.89 -21.28
CA VAL A 66 -1.77 -15.47 -19.99
C VAL A 66 -1.94 -16.66 -19.06
N VAL A 67 -2.52 -17.75 -19.53
CA VAL A 67 -2.76 -18.96 -18.74
C VAL A 67 -1.46 -19.52 -18.18
N VAL A 68 -0.44 -19.71 -19.02
CA VAL A 68 0.86 -20.26 -18.61
C VAL A 68 1.55 -19.36 -17.60
N VAL A 69 1.66 -18.06 -17.90
CA VAL A 69 2.29 -17.09 -17.00
C VAL A 69 1.55 -17.03 -15.66
N ARG A 70 0.22 -16.95 -15.67
CA ARG A 70 -0.58 -16.89 -14.44
C ARG A 70 -0.48 -18.17 -13.62
N THR A 71 -0.34 -19.32 -14.27
CA THR A 71 -0.17 -20.61 -13.59
C THR A 71 1.20 -20.69 -12.92
N ILE A 72 2.26 -20.30 -13.61
CA ILE A 72 3.63 -20.26 -13.06
C ILE A 72 3.72 -19.27 -11.88
N LEU A 73 3.06 -18.11 -12.00
CA LEU A 73 3.08 -17.08 -10.95
C LEU A 73 2.07 -17.32 -9.83
N LEU A 74 1.14 -18.27 -9.98
CA LEU A 74 0.08 -18.58 -9.02
C LEU A 74 0.57 -18.77 -7.58
N PRO A 75 1.61 -19.58 -7.28
CA PRO A 75 2.07 -19.78 -5.90
C PRO A 75 2.57 -18.47 -5.27
N VAL A 76 3.30 -17.66 -6.04
CA VAL A 76 3.81 -16.36 -5.56
C VAL A 76 2.64 -15.42 -5.27
N MET A 77 1.72 -15.28 -6.22
CA MET A 77 0.52 -14.43 -6.10
C MET A 77 -0.36 -14.86 -4.93
N PHE A 78 -0.60 -16.16 -4.76
CA PHE A 78 -1.39 -16.69 -3.66
C PHE A 78 -0.74 -16.41 -2.30
N SER A 79 0.57 -16.63 -2.18
CA SER A 79 1.31 -16.32 -0.96
C SER A 79 1.23 -14.83 -0.60
N GLN A 80 1.26 -13.96 -1.61
CA GLN A 80 1.17 -12.53 -1.45
C GLN A 80 -0.23 -12.10 -1.01
N MET A 81 -1.28 -12.58 -1.68
CA MET A 81 -2.67 -12.34 -1.27
C MET A 81 -2.92 -12.82 0.15
N LYS A 82 -2.44 -14.00 0.53
CA LYS A 82 -2.54 -14.53 1.89
C LYS A 82 -1.91 -13.60 2.93
N LYS A 83 -0.71 -13.08 2.68
CA LYS A 83 -0.05 -12.11 3.56
C LYS A 83 -0.85 -10.80 3.66
N SER A 84 -1.40 -10.32 2.54
CA SER A 84 -2.26 -9.14 2.52
C SER A 84 -3.53 -9.37 3.35
N THR A 85 -4.21 -10.52 3.19
CA THR A 85 -5.39 -10.88 3.98
C THR A 85 -5.07 -10.99 5.48
N ILE A 86 -3.95 -11.61 5.86
CA ILE A 86 -3.49 -11.65 7.26
C ILE A 86 -3.35 -10.23 7.83
N MET A 87 -2.74 -9.33 7.06
CA MET A 87 -2.57 -7.95 7.48
C MET A 87 -3.90 -7.20 7.59
N GLN A 88 -4.85 -7.42 6.68
CA GLN A 88 -6.19 -6.86 6.75
C GLN A 88 -6.92 -7.32 8.01
N GLU A 89 -6.83 -8.60 8.37
CA GLU A 89 -7.45 -9.13 9.58
C GLU A 89 -6.80 -8.62 10.87
N LYS A 90 -5.46 -8.45 10.89
CA LYS A 90 -4.76 -7.79 12.01
C LYS A 90 -5.15 -6.32 12.13
N MET A 91 -5.30 -5.62 11.01
CA MET A 91 -5.78 -4.24 10.96
C MET A 91 -7.19 -4.11 11.56
N ALA A 92 -8.10 -5.03 11.22
CA ALA A 92 -9.45 -5.05 11.77
C ALA A 92 -9.49 -5.18 13.30
N LYS A 93 -8.48 -5.82 13.91
CA LYS A 93 -8.36 -5.95 15.38
C LYS A 93 -7.92 -4.68 16.07
N ILE A 94 -7.06 -3.87 15.44
CA ILE A 94 -6.59 -2.60 16.00
C ILE A 94 -7.47 -1.41 15.63
N GLN A 95 -8.37 -1.57 14.66
CA GLN A 95 -9.33 -0.57 14.21
C GLN A 95 -10.09 0.17 15.34
N PRO A 96 -10.60 -0.49 16.41
CA PRO A 96 -11.24 0.23 17.51
C PRO A 96 -10.31 1.25 18.19
N LEU A 97 -9.07 0.87 18.52
CA LEU A 97 -8.08 1.79 19.10
C LEU A 97 -7.74 2.95 18.17
N LEU A 98 -7.64 2.66 16.87
CA LEU A 98 -7.38 3.68 15.86
C LEU A 98 -8.53 4.68 15.76
N LYS A 99 -9.79 4.26 15.96
CA LYS A 99 -10.92 5.20 15.97
C LYS A 99 -10.87 6.13 17.16
N ASP A 100 -10.53 5.61 18.34
CA ASP A 100 -10.44 6.43 19.54
C ASP A 100 -9.32 7.47 19.39
N LEU A 101 -8.19 7.06 18.82
CA LEU A 101 -7.11 7.98 18.43
C LEU A 101 -7.57 9.00 17.37
N GLN A 102 -8.31 8.58 16.35
CA GLN A 102 -8.84 9.51 15.34
C GLN A 102 -9.82 10.53 15.93
N LYS A 103 -10.62 10.15 16.94
CA LYS A 103 -11.48 11.09 17.67
C LYS A 103 -10.64 12.10 18.45
N LYS A 104 -9.66 11.62 19.24
CA LYS A 104 -8.71 12.49 19.95
C LYS A 104 -7.97 13.44 19.01
N GLN A 105 -7.60 12.99 17.82
CA GLN A 105 -6.94 13.83 16.82
C GLN A 105 -7.84 14.96 16.31
N ARG A 106 -9.15 14.72 16.20
CA ARG A 106 -10.14 15.74 15.77
C ARG A 106 -10.47 16.72 16.88
N GLU A 107 -10.44 16.26 18.12
CA GLU A 107 -10.68 17.08 19.32
C GLU A 107 -9.46 17.92 19.71
N ALA A 108 -8.25 17.50 19.30
CA ALA A 108 -6.99 18.19 19.55
C ALA A 108 -6.98 19.60 18.96
N LYS A 109 -6.76 20.59 19.83
CA LYS A 109 -6.83 22.02 19.47
C LYS A 109 -5.49 22.61 19.07
N THR A 110 -4.39 21.99 19.50
CA THR A 110 -3.04 22.46 19.20
C THR A 110 -2.34 21.58 18.16
N PRO A 111 -1.46 22.15 17.33
CA PRO A 111 -0.63 21.37 16.40
C PRO A 111 0.26 20.32 17.10
N GLU A 112 0.71 20.61 18.32
CA GLU A 112 1.53 19.70 19.13
C GLU A 112 0.72 18.47 19.58
N GLU A 113 -0.53 18.69 20.00
CA GLU A 113 -1.43 17.60 20.41
C GLU A 113 -1.83 16.72 19.22
N GLN A 114 -2.08 17.33 18.05
CA GLN A 114 -2.31 16.58 16.81
C GLN A 114 -1.11 15.73 16.41
N ALA A 115 0.11 16.28 16.52
CA ALA A 115 1.34 15.54 16.25
C ALA A 115 1.54 14.37 17.24
N ALA A 116 1.24 14.59 18.52
CA ALA A 116 1.31 13.55 19.55
C ALA A 116 0.34 12.40 19.26
N VAL A 117 -0.91 12.70 18.92
CA VAL A 117 -1.90 11.67 18.54
C VAL A 117 -1.48 10.93 17.26
N GLY A 118 -0.91 11.64 16.28
CA GLY A 118 -0.33 11.04 15.09
C GLY A 118 0.79 10.04 15.42
N ALA A 119 1.69 10.41 16.35
CA ALA A 119 2.76 9.54 16.82
C ALA A 119 2.22 8.30 17.56
N GLN A 120 1.17 8.46 18.38
CA GLN A 120 0.50 7.34 19.05
C GLN A 120 -0.15 6.38 18.05
N MET A 121 -0.78 6.91 17.00
CA MET A 121 -1.35 6.09 15.93
C MET A 121 -0.27 5.25 15.23
N MET A 122 0.90 5.85 14.96
CA MET A 122 2.07 5.15 14.43
C MET A 122 2.62 4.08 15.38
N ALA A 123 2.60 4.34 16.69
CA ALA A 123 3.02 3.38 17.71
C ALA A 123 2.09 2.16 17.74
N VAL A 124 0.76 2.35 17.70
CA VAL A 124 -0.22 1.26 17.62
C VAL A 124 0.08 0.33 16.43
N TYR A 125 0.31 0.89 15.24
CA TYR A 125 0.67 0.09 14.07
C TYR A 125 1.97 -0.72 14.29
N ARG A 126 3.01 -0.08 14.84
CA ARG A 126 4.33 -0.69 15.06
C ARG A 126 4.27 -1.82 16.08
N GLU A 127 3.65 -1.59 17.23
CA GLU A 127 3.58 -2.55 18.34
C GLU A 127 2.74 -3.78 17.99
N ASN A 128 1.71 -3.59 17.14
CA ASN A 128 0.86 -4.67 16.67
C ASN A 128 1.36 -5.32 15.36
N ASN A 129 2.59 -4.98 14.92
CA ASN A 129 3.21 -5.51 13.69
C ASN A 129 2.34 -5.34 12.43
N VAL A 130 1.54 -4.27 12.37
CA VAL A 130 0.72 -3.92 11.21
C VAL A 130 1.50 -2.88 10.40
N SER A 131 1.76 -3.16 9.12
CA SER A 131 2.44 -2.17 8.27
C SER A 131 1.46 -1.11 7.77
N LEU A 132 1.82 0.17 7.84
CA LEU A 132 1.04 1.27 7.27
C LEU A 132 1.02 1.28 5.73
N THR A 133 2.08 0.76 5.11
CA THR A 133 2.16 0.62 3.64
C THR A 133 1.37 -0.57 3.11
N GLY A 134 0.51 -1.16 3.96
CA GLY A 134 -0.43 -2.20 3.59
C GLY A 134 0.27 -3.32 2.83
N GLY A 135 1.37 -3.84 3.39
CA GLY A 135 2.07 -5.04 2.96
C GLY A 135 1.86 -5.34 1.49
N ILE A 136 2.59 -4.63 0.62
CA ILE A 136 2.77 -5.03 -0.77
C ILE A 136 1.56 -4.72 -1.70
N GLY A 137 1.13 -3.46 -1.77
CA GLY A 137 0.06 -3.00 -2.67
C GLY A 137 0.45 -2.89 -4.16
N CYS A 138 1.72 -2.65 -4.49
CA CYS A 138 2.18 -2.46 -5.87
C CYS A 138 2.95 -3.66 -6.45
N LEU A 139 3.44 -4.59 -5.63
CA LEU A 139 4.22 -5.72 -6.16
C LEU A 139 3.47 -6.65 -7.12
N PRO A 140 2.14 -6.87 -7.03
CA PRO A 140 1.45 -7.66 -8.06
C PRO A 140 1.60 -6.99 -9.44
N LEU A 141 1.54 -5.66 -9.47
CA LEU A 141 1.75 -4.87 -10.69
C LEU A 141 3.19 -4.98 -11.17
N LEU A 142 4.19 -4.92 -10.27
CA LEU A 142 5.61 -5.02 -10.64
C LEU A 142 5.95 -6.38 -11.26
N ILE A 143 5.39 -7.47 -10.74
CA ILE A 143 5.64 -8.83 -11.28
C ILE A 143 4.95 -9.00 -12.65
N GLN A 144 3.81 -8.35 -12.86
CA GLN A 144 3.04 -8.47 -14.10
C GLN A 144 3.52 -7.52 -15.21
N PHE A 145 4.16 -6.40 -14.83
CA PHE A 145 4.57 -5.35 -15.76
C PHE A 145 5.46 -5.82 -16.92
N PRO A 146 6.46 -6.71 -16.73
CA PRO A 146 7.30 -7.18 -17.82
C PRO A 146 6.51 -7.90 -18.93
N VAL A 147 5.55 -8.75 -18.53
CA VAL A 147 4.72 -9.51 -19.48
C VAL A 147 3.75 -8.57 -20.20
N PHE A 148 3.15 -7.63 -19.47
CA PHE A 148 2.31 -6.58 -20.05
C PHE A 148 3.08 -5.73 -21.06
N ALA A 149 4.26 -5.22 -20.69
CA ALA A 149 5.09 -4.37 -21.54
C ALA A 149 5.56 -5.11 -22.79
N ALA A 150 5.95 -6.37 -22.65
CA ALA A 150 6.34 -7.23 -23.76
C ALA A 150 5.18 -7.44 -24.75
N LEU A 151 3.99 -7.79 -24.25
CA LEU A 151 2.81 -8.02 -25.10
C LEU A 151 2.33 -6.73 -25.78
N TYR A 152 2.27 -5.63 -25.03
CA TYR A 152 1.92 -4.31 -25.57
C TYR A 152 2.85 -3.91 -26.72
N ALA A 153 4.17 -4.04 -26.51
CA ALA A 153 5.15 -3.74 -27.54
C ALA A 153 5.07 -4.71 -28.72
N ALA A 154 4.87 -6.00 -28.47
CA ALA A 154 4.75 -7.01 -29.52
C ALA A 154 3.59 -6.69 -30.47
N ILE A 155 2.39 -6.41 -29.95
CA ILE A 155 1.21 -6.06 -30.74
C ILE A 155 1.40 -4.74 -31.49
N ARG A 156 2.04 -3.74 -30.86
CA ARG A 156 2.22 -2.42 -31.47
C ARG A 156 3.23 -2.40 -32.61
N TYR A 157 4.26 -3.24 -32.54
CA TYR A 157 5.41 -3.16 -33.44
C TYR A 157 5.57 -4.35 -34.39
N SER A 158 4.76 -5.41 -34.27
CA SER A 158 4.65 -6.45 -35.30
C SER A 158 3.44 -6.16 -36.18
N ALA A 159 3.67 -6.07 -37.50
CA ALA A 159 2.60 -5.84 -38.46
C ALA A 159 1.59 -7.00 -38.47
N ASP A 160 2.08 -8.24 -38.38
CA ASP A 160 1.25 -9.44 -38.39
C ASP A 160 0.31 -9.47 -37.18
N LEU A 161 0.83 -9.19 -35.97
CA LEU A 161 0.01 -9.12 -34.76
C LEU A 161 -0.95 -7.92 -34.78
N TYR A 162 -0.52 -6.78 -35.33
CA TYR A 162 -1.34 -5.57 -35.38
C TYR A 162 -2.57 -5.77 -36.28
N HIS A 163 -2.40 -6.43 -37.43
CA HIS A 163 -3.47 -6.68 -38.40
C HIS A 163 -4.24 -7.98 -38.14
N ALA A 164 -3.76 -8.85 -37.25
CA ALA A 164 -4.47 -10.06 -36.86
C ALA A 164 -5.87 -9.76 -36.29
N THR A 165 -6.78 -10.71 -36.51
CA THR A 165 -8.13 -10.66 -35.95
C THR A 165 -8.38 -11.86 -35.03
N PHE A 166 -9.20 -11.65 -34.01
CA PHE A 166 -9.69 -12.70 -33.13
C PHE A 166 -11.19 -12.56 -32.97
N MET A 167 -11.95 -13.58 -33.36
CA MET A 167 -13.43 -13.54 -33.36
C MET A 167 -14.00 -12.30 -34.09
N GLY A 168 -13.38 -11.93 -35.22
CA GLY A 168 -13.76 -10.75 -36.00
C GLY A 168 -13.26 -9.40 -35.47
N ILE A 169 -12.53 -9.38 -34.35
CA ILE A 169 -12.01 -8.15 -33.72
C ILE A 169 -10.53 -7.99 -34.05
N ALA A 170 -10.14 -6.85 -34.62
CA ALA A 170 -8.74 -6.53 -34.90
C ALA A 170 -7.93 -6.36 -33.59
N LEU A 171 -6.90 -7.19 -33.40
CA LEU A 171 -6.12 -7.25 -32.17
C LEU A 171 -5.27 -6.00 -31.93
N GLY A 172 -4.82 -5.32 -32.99
CA GLY A 172 -4.03 -4.09 -32.90
C GLY A 172 -4.84 -2.81 -32.65
N LYS A 173 -6.17 -2.85 -32.78
CA LYS A 173 -7.06 -1.67 -32.60
C LYS A 173 -7.85 -1.76 -31.30
N PRO A 174 -8.30 -0.63 -30.71
CA PRO A 174 -9.14 -0.68 -29.52
C PRO A 174 -10.45 -1.45 -29.70
N SER A 175 -10.93 -2.08 -28.64
CA SER A 175 -12.21 -2.82 -28.62
C SER A 175 -12.97 -2.55 -27.33
N ILE A 176 -14.17 -1.97 -27.49
CA ILE A 176 -15.10 -1.73 -26.38
C ILE A 176 -15.53 -3.05 -25.74
N LEU A 177 -15.71 -4.12 -26.53
CA LEU A 177 -16.10 -5.43 -26.01
C LEU A 177 -15.09 -5.95 -24.98
N PHE A 178 -13.81 -6.00 -25.34
CA PHE A 178 -12.78 -6.50 -24.41
C PHE A 178 -12.55 -5.56 -23.24
N ALA A 179 -12.76 -4.26 -23.41
CA ALA A 179 -12.74 -3.31 -22.30
C ALA A 179 -13.85 -3.60 -21.28
N ILE A 180 -15.10 -3.78 -21.74
CA ILE A 180 -16.24 -4.11 -20.88
C ILE A 180 -16.02 -5.47 -20.20
N LEU A 181 -15.62 -6.49 -20.95
CA LEU A 181 -15.36 -7.82 -20.38
C LEU A 181 -14.29 -7.78 -19.29
N SER A 182 -13.20 -7.02 -19.52
CA SER A 182 -12.15 -6.80 -18.53
C SER A 182 -12.68 -6.06 -17.31
N PHE A 183 -13.44 -4.98 -17.51
CA PHE A 183 -14.05 -4.22 -16.41
C PHE A 183 -14.93 -5.12 -15.55
N VAL A 184 -15.82 -5.91 -16.16
CA VAL A 184 -16.70 -6.83 -15.45
C VAL A 184 -15.88 -7.86 -14.66
N ALA A 185 -14.87 -8.47 -15.27
CA ALA A 185 -14.04 -9.47 -14.60
C ALA A 185 -13.33 -8.88 -13.37
N TYR A 186 -12.72 -7.70 -13.50
CA TYR A 186 -12.05 -7.03 -12.38
C TYR A 186 -13.02 -6.42 -11.37
N ALA A 187 -14.22 -5.99 -11.79
CA ALA A 187 -15.26 -5.52 -10.87
C ALA A 187 -15.79 -6.66 -10.00
N VAL A 188 -16.04 -7.84 -10.58
CA VAL A 188 -16.40 -9.05 -9.84
C VAL A 188 -15.29 -9.44 -8.89
N GLN A 189 -14.03 -9.41 -9.34
CA GLN A 189 -12.87 -9.68 -8.49
C GLN A 189 -12.77 -8.70 -7.31
N SER A 190 -12.91 -7.39 -7.55
CA SER A 190 -12.89 -6.36 -6.51
C SER A 190 -14.04 -6.53 -5.52
N TYR A 191 -15.24 -6.85 -6.01
CA TYR A 191 -16.39 -7.16 -5.15
C TYR A 191 -16.12 -8.37 -4.25
N LEU A 192 -15.65 -9.47 -4.82
CA LEU A 192 -15.27 -10.67 -4.07
C LEU A 192 -14.16 -10.39 -3.05
N GLY A 193 -13.24 -9.49 -3.36
CA GLY A 193 -12.17 -9.07 -2.43
C GLY A 193 -12.67 -8.33 -1.19
N LEU A 194 -13.87 -7.74 -1.24
CA LEU A 194 -14.51 -7.09 -0.10
C LEU A 194 -15.34 -8.06 0.77
N VAL A 195 -15.55 -9.29 0.31
CA VAL A 195 -16.31 -10.29 1.05
C VAL A 195 -15.57 -10.64 2.34
N GLY A 196 -16.27 -10.51 3.47
CA GLY A 196 -15.72 -10.75 4.79
C GLY A 196 -14.96 -9.58 5.41
N VAL A 197 -14.78 -8.45 4.73
CA VAL A 197 -14.22 -7.23 5.32
C VAL A 197 -15.29 -6.51 6.17
N PRO A 198 -14.99 -5.98 7.36
CA PRO A 198 -15.95 -5.18 8.16
C PRO A 198 -16.43 -3.92 7.41
N GLU A 199 -17.71 -3.54 7.56
CA GLU A 199 -18.32 -2.41 6.81
C GLU A 199 -17.57 -1.07 6.95
N GLU A 200 -17.06 -0.79 8.15
CA GLU A 200 -16.31 0.44 8.40
C GLU A 200 -14.97 0.47 7.67
N GLN A 201 -14.32 -0.69 7.54
CA GLN A 201 -13.10 -0.84 6.76
C GLN A 201 -13.40 -0.81 5.25
N LYS A 202 -14.56 -1.34 4.82
CA LYS A 202 -14.99 -1.27 3.42
C LYS A 202 -15.07 0.17 2.93
N LYS A 203 -15.61 1.12 3.70
CA LYS A 203 -15.73 2.52 3.27
C LYS A 203 -14.39 3.15 2.86
N GLN A 204 -13.34 2.92 3.67
CA GLN A 204 -12.00 3.42 3.36
C GLN A 204 -11.35 2.66 2.19
N MET A 205 -11.58 1.34 2.10
CA MET A 205 -10.96 0.50 1.05
C MET A 205 -11.68 0.58 -0.30
N LYS A 206 -12.96 0.97 -0.33
CA LYS A 206 -13.80 1.02 -1.54
C LYS A 206 -13.15 1.88 -2.63
N MET A 207 -12.67 3.07 -2.30
CA MET A 207 -12.02 3.94 -3.27
C MET A 207 -10.76 3.29 -3.88
N ALA A 208 -9.92 2.67 -3.05
CA ALA A 208 -8.69 2.02 -3.51
C ALA A 208 -8.96 0.75 -4.34
N ILE A 209 -9.91 -0.09 -3.94
CA ILE A 209 -10.17 -1.38 -4.59
C ILE A 209 -10.94 -1.23 -5.91
N TRP A 210 -11.81 -0.21 -6.01
CA TRP A 210 -12.55 0.09 -7.23
C TRP A 210 -11.71 0.89 -8.23
N MET A 211 -10.62 1.53 -7.79
CA MET A 211 -9.67 2.17 -8.71
C MET A 211 -9.11 1.17 -9.74
N SER A 212 -8.83 -0.08 -9.34
CA SER A 212 -8.27 -1.10 -10.23
C SER A 212 -9.17 -1.41 -11.44
N PRO A 213 -10.45 -1.80 -11.30
CA PRO A 213 -11.30 -2.09 -12.46
C PRO A 213 -11.52 -0.87 -13.36
N PHE A 214 -11.66 0.34 -12.79
CA PHE A 214 -11.79 1.55 -13.62
C PHE A 214 -10.50 1.88 -14.39
N MET A 215 -9.34 1.74 -13.76
CA MET A 215 -8.06 1.92 -14.42
C MET A 215 -7.87 0.90 -15.55
N THR A 216 -8.15 -0.38 -15.29
CA THR A 216 -8.07 -1.44 -16.30
C THR A 216 -9.05 -1.19 -17.45
N PHE A 217 -10.26 -0.71 -17.16
CA PHE A 217 -11.23 -0.33 -18.18
C PHE A 217 -10.71 0.79 -19.08
N PHE A 218 -10.23 1.89 -18.48
CA PHE A 218 -9.71 3.02 -19.22
C PHE A 218 -8.48 2.67 -20.08
N ILE A 219 -7.55 1.89 -19.53
CA ILE A 219 -6.40 1.37 -20.30
C ILE A 219 -6.90 0.48 -21.45
N SER A 220 -7.87 -0.40 -21.22
CA SER A 220 -8.39 -1.29 -22.26
C SER A 220 -9.16 -0.54 -23.36
N LEU A 221 -9.81 0.58 -23.02
CA LEU A 221 -10.50 1.45 -23.99
C LEU A 221 -9.53 2.18 -24.93
N THR A 222 -8.36 2.55 -24.44
CA THR A 222 -7.38 3.37 -25.17
C THR A 222 -6.26 2.55 -25.80
N SER A 223 -6.12 1.28 -25.41
CA SER A 223 -5.13 0.35 -25.92
C SER A 223 -5.70 -0.63 -26.94
N SER A 224 -4.89 -1.59 -27.38
CA SER A 224 -5.27 -2.56 -28.40
C SER A 224 -6.20 -3.66 -27.83
N ALA A 225 -7.05 -4.24 -28.68
CA ALA A 225 -7.98 -5.30 -28.31
C ALA A 225 -7.26 -6.55 -27.78
N GLY A 226 -6.06 -6.85 -28.29
CA GLY A 226 -5.23 -7.92 -27.75
C GLY A 226 -4.80 -7.67 -26.30
N LEU A 227 -4.59 -6.41 -25.92
CA LEU A 227 -4.32 -6.05 -24.52
C LEU A 227 -5.58 -6.13 -23.67
N GLY A 228 -6.73 -5.74 -24.21
CA GLY A 228 -8.03 -5.97 -23.57
C GLY A 228 -8.32 -7.45 -23.33
N LEU A 229 -8.05 -8.32 -24.31
CA LEU A 229 -8.18 -9.77 -24.19
C LEU A 229 -7.26 -10.31 -23.08
N TYR A 230 -6.01 -9.85 -23.04
CA TYR A 230 -5.07 -10.17 -21.97
C TYR A 230 -5.60 -9.79 -20.59
N PHE A 231 -6.18 -8.59 -20.43
CA PHE A 231 -6.79 -8.18 -19.17
C PHE A 231 -8.01 -9.01 -18.81
N PHE A 232 -8.86 -9.33 -19.77
CA PHE A 232 -10.04 -10.15 -19.54
C PHE A 232 -9.68 -11.53 -18.97
N ILE A 233 -8.78 -12.26 -19.64
CA ILE A 233 -8.31 -13.57 -19.15
C ILE A 233 -7.61 -13.40 -17.80
N GLY A 234 -6.80 -12.36 -17.64
CA GLY A 234 -6.16 -12.03 -16.37
C GLY A 234 -7.15 -11.77 -15.22
N GLY A 235 -8.30 -11.17 -15.53
CA GLY A 235 -9.40 -10.94 -14.60
C GLY A 235 -10.06 -12.25 -14.15
N LEU A 236 -10.28 -13.19 -15.08
CA LEU A 236 -10.81 -14.53 -14.74
C LEU A 236 -9.89 -15.27 -13.75
N PHE A 237 -8.57 -15.22 -13.97
CA PHE A 237 -7.59 -15.77 -13.02
C PHE A 237 -7.64 -15.04 -11.67
N ALA A 238 -7.82 -13.72 -11.68
CA ALA A 238 -7.90 -12.92 -10.47
C ALA A 238 -9.17 -13.23 -9.65
N ILE A 239 -10.30 -13.51 -10.31
CA ILE A 239 -11.52 -14.03 -9.68
C ILE A 239 -11.21 -15.37 -9.02
N LEU A 240 -10.66 -16.33 -9.77
CA LEU A 240 -10.31 -17.65 -9.25
C LEU A 240 -9.40 -17.56 -8.01
N GLN A 241 -8.35 -16.74 -8.10
CA GLN A 241 -7.43 -16.43 -7.01
C GLN A 241 -8.15 -15.84 -5.78
N THR A 242 -9.09 -14.92 -6.00
CA THR A 242 -9.87 -14.28 -4.94
C THR A 242 -10.83 -15.28 -4.28
N LEU A 243 -11.42 -16.20 -5.06
CA LEU A 243 -12.24 -17.29 -4.52
C LEU A 243 -11.40 -18.24 -3.66
N MET A 244 -10.20 -18.63 -4.11
CA MET A 244 -9.30 -19.48 -3.32
C MET A 244 -8.92 -18.82 -1.99
N ILE A 245 -8.60 -17.52 -1.98
CA ILE A 245 -8.22 -16.85 -0.73
C ILE A 245 -9.42 -16.66 0.20
N ASN A 246 -10.60 -16.36 -0.34
CA ASN A 246 -11.83 -16.26 0.45
C ASN A 246 -12.18 -17.60 1.12
N ALA A 247 -11.98 -18.72 0.43
CA ALA A 247 -12.12 -20.05 1.01
C ALA A 247 -11.08 -20.33 2.12
N TYR A 248 -9.87 -19.78 2.01
CA TYR A 248 -8.82 -19.93 3.02
C TYR A 248 -8.94 -18.93 4.20
N ARG A 249 -9.72 -17.86 4.04
CA ARG A 249 -9.91 -16.76 5.01
C ARG A 249 -10.36 -17.22 6.40
N PRO A 250 -11.28 -18.19 6.57
CA PRO A 250 -11.66 -18.69 7.89
C PRO A 250 -10.48 -19.30 8.67
N ARG A 251 -9.57 -20.00 7.98
CA ARG A 251 -8.36 -20.56 8.59
C ARG A 251 -7.42 -19.44 9.07
N ILE A 252 -7.26 -18.39 8.26
CA ILE A 252 -6.49 -17.19 8.65
C ILE A 252 -7.07 -16.56 9.91
N ARG A 253 -8.40 -16.40 9.99
CA ARG A 253 -9.08 -15.84 11.16
C ARG A 253 -8.84 -16.63 12.44
N ARG A 254 -8.89 -17.96 12.35
CA ARG A 254 -8.61 -18.85 13.50
C ARG A 254 -7.16 -18.67 13.99
N GLN A 255 -6.20 -18.68 13.06
CA GLN A 255 -4.78 -18.45 13.39
C GLN A 255 -4.54 -17.10 14.07
N ILE A 256 -5.18 -16.04 13.57
CA ILE A 256 -5.07 -14.70 14.16
C ILE A 256 -5.78 -14.62 15.50
N ALA A 257 -6.92 -15.30 15.69
CA ALA A 257 -7.60 -15.35 16.97
C ALA A 257 -6.74 -16.07 18.04
N GLU A 258 -6.09 -17.17 17.68
CA GLU A 258 -5.15 -17.88 18.55
C GLU A 258 -3.90 -17.05 18.86
N GLU A 259 -3.34 -16.37 17.85
CA GLU A 259 -2.21 -15.45 18.03
C GLU A 259 -2.59 -14.31 18.99
N ASN A 260 -3.78 -13.71 18.83
CA ASN A 260 -4.28 -12.66 19.71
C ASN A 260 -4.56 -13.15 21.13
N LYS A 261 -4.94 -14.42 21.33
CA LYS A 261 -5.09 -14.99 22.69
C LYS A 261 -3.74 -15.07 23.42
N LYS A 262 -2.66 -15.39 22.69
CA LYS A 262 -1.31 -15.47 23.25
C LYS A 262 -0.66 -14.09 23.39
N ASN A 263 -0.89 -13.22 22.41
CA ASN A 263 -0.33 -11.88 22.32
C ASN A 263 -1.48 -10.89 22.04
N PRO A 264 -2.18 -10.40 23.08
CA PRO A 264 -3.28 -9.47 22.89
C PRO A 264 -2.81 -8.18 22.22
N VAL A 265 -3.76 -7.45 21.64
CA VAL A 265 -3.52 -6.16 21.01
C VAL A 265 -2.79 -5.25 22.01
N LYS A 266 -1.60 -4.79 21.62
CA LYS A 266 -0.79 -3.90 22.44
C LYS A 266 -1.34 -2.49 22.33
N VAL A 267 -1.60 -1.89 23.48
CA VAL A 267 -1.96 -0.49 23.61
C VAL A 267 -0.68 0.24 24.03
N PRO A 268 -0.18 1.20 23.24
CA PRO A 268 1.01 1.97 23.60
C PRO A 268 0.90 2.58 25.01
N ASP A 269 1.98 2.57 25.78
CA ASP A 269 2.01 3.09 27.16
C ASP A 269 1.57 4.57 27.24
N ALA A 270 1.82 5.34 26.20
CA ALA A 270 1.36 6.74 26.09
C ALA A 270 -0.18 6.89 26.13
N LEU A 271 -0.95 5.82 25.88
CA LEU A 271 -2.41 5.80 25.99
C LEU A 271 -2.91 5.32 27.36
N THR A 272 -2.09 4.60 28.12
CA THR A 272 -2.43 4.15 29.48
C THR A 272 -2.05 5.20 30.53
N THR A 273 -1.00 5.98 30.30
CA THR A 273 -0.51 7.02 31.23
C THR A 273 -1.43 8.23 31.39
N ASN A 274 -2.29 8.52 30.41
CA ASN A 274 -3.23 9.65 30.50
C ASN A 274 -4.43 9.35 31.44
N ASN A 275 -4.70 8.08 31.78
CA ASN A 275 -5.67 7.73 32.81
C ASN A 275 -5.06 7.80 34.23
N SER A 276 -3.74 7.67 34.38
CA SER A 276 -3.04 7.91 35.65
C SER A 276 -2.81 9.39 35.95
N ALA A 277 -2.81 10.27 34.95
CA ALA A 277 -2.79 11.71 35.16
C ALA A 277 -4.08 12.22 35.83
N SER A 278 -5.23 11.60 35.56
CA SER A 278 -6.50 11.92 36.25
C SER A 278 -6.46 11.57 37.75
N LYS A 279 -5.79 10.48 38.14
CA LYS A 279 -5.63 10.08 39.55
C LYS A 279 -4.56 10.90 40.30
N ALA A 280 -3.64 11.53 39.59
CA ALA A 280 -2.63 12.40 40.20
C ALA A 280 -3.22 13.74 40.66
N THR A 281 -4.22 14.27 39.94
CA THR A 281 -4.94 15.49 40.34
C THR A 281 -5.78 15.33 41.62
N ASP A 282 -6.36 14.14 41.84
CA ASP A 282 -7.15 13.85 43.04
C ASP A 282 -6.29 13.83 44.32
N ASN A 283 -5.07 13.29 44.20
CA ASN A 283 -4.13 13.20 45.33
C ASN A 283 -3.49 14.56 45.67
N VAL A 284 -3.29 15.42 44.67
CA VAL A 284 -2.75 16.78 44.89
C VAL A 284 -3.82 17.70 45.51
N SER A 285 -5.09 17.57 45.13
CA SER A 285 -6.19 18.31 45.77
C SER A 285 -6.35 17.92 47.25
N ALA A 286 -6.34 16.63 47.57
CA ALA A 286 -6.45 16.14 48.95
C ALA A 286 -5.27 16.56 49.84
N THR A 287 -4.06 16.69 49.27
CA THR A 287 -2.87 17.14 49.99
C THR A 287 -2.88 18.66 50.23
N ILE A 288 -3.44 19.44 49.30
CA ILE A 288 -3.59 20.90 49.44
C ILE A 288 -4.66 21.27 50.47
N ASP A 289 -5.74 20.49 50.58
CA ASP A 289 -6.80 20.72 51.57
C ASP A 289 -6.33 20.37 52.99
N GLN A 290 -5.52 19.31 53.17
CA GLN A 290 -4.87 19.00 54.46
C GLN A 290 -3.88 20.08 54.91
N LEU A 291 -3.19 20.76 53.99
CA LEU A 291 -2.24 21.84 54.32
C LEU A 291 -2.94 23.17 54.66
N LYS A 292 -4.20 23.36 54.24
CA LYS A 292 -4.98 24.56 54.58
C LYS A 292 -5.66 24.47 55.96
N GLU A 293 -5.89 23.27 56.47
CA GLU A 293 -6.57 23.06 57.76
C GLU A 293 -5.62 23.20 58.98
N SER A 294 -4.29 23.13 58.78
CA SER A 294 -3.29 23.28 59.85
C SER A 294 -2.75 24.71 60.07
N ALA A 295 -3.23 25.73 59.36
CA ALA A 295 -2.71 27.09 59.49
C ALA A 295 -3.69 28.03 60.22
N ALA A 296 -3.66 28.03 61.56
CA ALA A 296 -4.20 29.13 62.38
C ALA A 296 -3.14 30.25 62.60
N PRO A 297 -3.53 31.51 62.81
CA PRO A 297 -2.67 32.67 62.59
C PRO A 297 -1.95 33.12 63.87
N VAL A 298 -0.68 33.54 63.77
CA VAL A 298 0.00 34.31 64.84
C VAL A 298 0.78 35.50 64.27
N SER A 299 0.65 36.58 65.03
CA SER A 299 0.96 37.99 64.85
C SER A 299 2.45 38.41 64.88
N SER A 300 2.73 39.51 64.14
CA SER A 300 3.64 40.66 64.41
C SER A 300 5.14 40.48 64.75
N ALA A 301 6.03 41.02 63.89
CA ALA A 301 7.18 41.87 64.27
C ALA A 301 7.77 42.64 63.05
N THR A 302 8.36 43.80 63.33
CA THR A 302 8.67 45.01 62.52
C THR A 302 9.82 44.91 61.48
N PRO A 303 9.95 45.89 60.53
CA PRO A 303 10.93 45.87 59.45
C PRO A 303 12.23 46.65 59.77
N LYS A 304 13.37 46.22 59.21
CA LYS A 304 14.65 46.96 59.26
C LYS A 304 15.31 47.02 57.86
N PRO A 305 15.81 48.17 57.39
CA PRO A 305 16.31 48.35 56.01
C PRO A 305 17.85 48.36 55.90
N SER A 306 18.35 48.44 54.64
CA SER A 306 19.75 48.68 54.18
C SER A 306 20.58 47.40 53.95
N ASN A 307 21.37 47.21 52.87
CA ASN A 307 22.18 48.17 52.13
C ASN A 307 22.56 47.69 50.70
N ARG A 308 22.95 48.70 49.91
CA ARG A 308 23.39 48.86 48.52
C ARG A 308 24.49 47.93 47.95
N GLN A 309 24.42 47.77 46.61
CA GLN A 309 25.51 47.86 45.61
C GLN A 309 26.62 46.79 45.65
N ARG A 310 27.38 46.42 44.60
CA ARG A 310 27.63 46.85 43.22
C ARG A 310 28.49 45.70 42.63
N ASN A 311 28.29 45.31 41.36
CA ASN A 311 29.41 45.26 40.41
C ASN A 311 28.92 44.91 39.00
N ALA A 312 28.85 45.96 38.20
CA ALA A 312 28.94 45.90 36.75
C ALA A 312 30.42 45.87 36.36
N GLY A 313 30.73 45.19 35.25
CA GLY A 313 31.94 45.45 34.46
C GLY A 313 33.07 44.43 34.64
N LYS A 314 33.30 43.64 33.60
CA LYS A 314 34.57 43.61 32.85
C LYS A 314 34.38 42.77 31.58
N GLN A 315 34.16 43.47 30.47
CA GLN A 315 34.57 43.01 29.15
C GLN A 315 36.09 42.87 29.16
N HIS A 316 36.65 41.85 28.51
CA HIS A 316 37.77 42.02 27.58
C HIS A 316 37.93 40.77 26.69
N HIS A 317 38.07 41.07 25.40
CA HIS A 317 38.40 40.19 24.29
C HIS A 317 39.75 39.47 24.47
N HIS A 318 39.88 38.28 23.88
CA HIS A 318 41.08 37.92 23.14
C HIS A 318 40.73 37.14 21.86
N LYS A 319 41.13 37.71 20.72
CA LYS A 319 41.34 37.04 19.42
C LYS A 319 42.75 36.43 19.40
N ASN A 320 42.89 35.23 18.85
CA ASN A 320 43.84 34.83 17.78
C ASN A 320 43.75 33.29 17.61
N ASN A 321 43.36 32.78 16.43
CA ASN A 321 44.15 32.48 15.23
C ASN A 321 45.11 31.28 15.38
N ASN A 322 44.66 30.12 14.89
CA ASN A 322 45.30 29.32 13.85
C ASN A 322 44.26 28.40 13.20
#